data_AF-A0A0F9NC78-F1
#
_entry.id   AF-A0A0F9NC78-F1
#
_cell.length_a   1.000
_cell.length_b   1.000
_cell.length_c   1.000
_cell.angle_alpha   90.00
_cell.angle_beta   90.00
_cell.angle_gamma   90.00
#
_symmetry.space_group_name_H-M   'P 1'
#
loop_
_entity.id
_entity.type
_entity.pdbx_description
1 polymer ?
#
loop_
_entity_poly.entity_id
_entity_poly.type
_entity_poly.pdbx_seq_one_letter_code
_entity_poly.pdbx_strand_id
1 'polypeptide(L)' 'MKNRKDKMMHSTDEKVEKKTKKRSFTFPRDGVVIKANSLEEAQAIYAKRLKGETE' A
#
# COMPACT_ATOMS: atom_id res chain seq x y z
N MET A 1 -1.26 -33.90 -36.88
CA MET A 1 -1.52 -34.34 -35.48
C MET A 1 -2.07 -33.14 -34.70
N LYS A 2 -3.33 -33.20 -34.29
CA LYS A 2 -3.87 -32.30 -33.26
C LYS A 2 -3.40 -32.80 -31.88
N ASN A 3 -3.42 -31.89 -30.91
CA ASN A 3 -3.37 -32.11 -29.45
C ASN A 3 -1.96 -31.98 -28.82
N ARG A 4 -1.74 -30.85 -28.14
CA ARG A 4 -1.55 -30.79 -26.69
C ARG A 4 -1.87 -29.38 -26.19
N LYS A 5 -3.17 -29.16 -25.93
CA LYS A 5 -3.64 -28.19 -24.94
C LYS A 5 -3.03 -28.53 -23.58
N ASP A 6 -2.88 -27.49 -22.78
CA ASP A 6 -2.94 -27.53 -21.32
C ASP A 6 -1.99 -28.49 -20.60
N LYS A 7 -0.93 -27.91 -20.01
CA LYS A 7 -0.61 -28.24 -18.62
C LYS A 7 -0.26 -26.98 -17.84
N MET A 8 -1.24 -26.61 -17.00
CA MET A 8 -1.08 -26.32 -15.58
C MET A 8 -0.21 -25.12 -15.22
N MET A 9 -0.82 -23.98 -14.91
CA MET A 9 -1.51 -23.67 -13.64
C MET A 9 -0.55 -23.54 -12.46
N HIS A 10 -0.58 -22.34 -11.88
CA HIS A 10 -0.38 -22.06 -10.46
C HIS A 10 0.90 -22.56 -9.81
N SER A 11 1.87 -21.66 -9.72
CA SER A 11 2.47 -21.39 -8.41
C SER A 11 2.78 -19.90 -8.36
N THR A 12 1.71 -19.15 -8.10
CA THR A 12 1.78 -17.97 -7.25
C THR A 12 2.59 -18.36 -6.00
N ASP A 13 3.91 -18.17 -6.03
CA ASP A 13 4.68 -17.97 -4.80
C ASP A 13 4.29 -16.58 -4.29
N GLU A 14 3.01 -16.49 -3.89
CA GLU A 14 2.43 -15.43 -3.11
C GLU A 14 2.99 -15.58 -1.69
N LYS A 15 4.31 -15.50 -1.57
CA LYS A 15 4.92 -14.94 -0.36
C LYS A 15 4.73 -13.43 -0.45
N VAL A 16 3.45 -13.01 -0.43
CA VAL A 16 3.09 -11.70 0.05
C VAL A 16 3.49 -11.74 1.52
N GLU A 17 4.73 -11.36 1.78
CA GLU A 17 5.16 -10.94 3.10
C GLU A 17 4.07 -9.98 3.58
N LYS A 18 3.25 -10.44 4.54
CA LYS A 18 2.38 -9.58 5.34
C LYS A 18 3.23 -8.70 6.26
N LYS A 19 4.37 -8.20 5.79
CA LYS A 19 4.90 -6.91 6.21
C LYS A 19 3.87 -5.95 5.68
N THR A 20 3.02 -5.43 6.57
CA THR A 20 2.21 -4.24 6.33
C THR A 20 3.16 -3.12 5.92
N LYS A 21 3.54 -3.11 4.64
CA LYS A 21 4.57 -2.25 4.08
C LYS A 21 3.89 -0.89 4.01
N LYS A 22 4.03 -0.12 5.08
CA LYS A 22 3.53 1.25 5.15
C LYS A 22 3.96 1.94 3.86
N ARG A 23 2.99 2.31 3.04
CA ARG A 23 3.19 3.07 1.82
C ARG A 23 3.43 4.52 2.20
N SER A 24 4.32 5.18 1.46
CA SER A 24 4.53 6.61 1.59
C SER A 24 3.45 7.33 0.79
N PHE A 25 2.67 8.17 1.45
CA PHE A 25 1.68 9.05 0.86
C PHE A 25 2.19 10.48 0.96
N THR A 26 2.36 11.12 -0.20
CA THR A 26 2.84 12.50 -0.29
C THR A 26 1.64 13.43 -0.40
N PHE A 27 1.58 14.43 0.48
CA PHE A 27 0.61 15.51 0.48
C PHE A 27 1.29 16.79 -0.03
N PRO A 28 1.27 17.05 -1.35
CA PRO A 28 2.08 18.11 -1.96
C PRO A 28 1.68 19.52 -1.53
N ARG A 29 0.44 19.70 -1.04
CA ARG A 29 -0.07 20.98 -0.57
C ARG A 29 0.75 21.58 0.57
N ASP A 30 1.29 20.74 1.45
CA ASP A 30 2.12 21.14 2.60
C ASP A 30 3.53 20.51 2.57
N GLY A 31 3.88 19.81 1.48
CA GLY A 31 5.17 19.13 1.36
C GLY A 31 5.38 17.98 2.37
N VAL A 32 4.30 17.39 2.90
CA VAL A 32 4.37 16.37 3.96
C VAL A 32 4.33 14.97 3.35
N VAL A 33 5.19 14.08 3.83
CA VAL A 33 5.16 12.65 3.51
C VAL A 33 4.76 11.84 4.73
N ILE A 34 3.73 11.00 4.59
CA ILE A 34 3.19 10.18 5.67
C ILE A 34 3.32 8.70 5.32
N LYS A 35 3.86 7.91 6.24
CA LYS A 35 3.94 6.45 6.10
C LYS A 35 2.73 5.79 6.76
N ALA A 36 1.84 5.20 5.97
CA ALA A 36 0.62 4.57 6.45
C ALA A 36 0.32 3.27 5.68
N ASN A 37 -0.53 2.41 6.22
CA ASN A 37 -0.93 1.18 5.55
C ASN A 37 -1.97 1.43 4.45
N SER A 38 -2.76 2.50 4.60
CA SER A 38 -3.81 2.91 3.66
C SER A 38 -3.81 4.42 3.45
N LEU A 39 -4.46 4.87 2.37
CA LEU A 39 -4.67 6.29 2.09
C LEU A 39 -5.51 6.96 3.19
N GLU A 40 -6.50 6.24 3.73
CA GLU A 40 -7.39 6.71 4.78
C GLU A 40 -6.63 6.95 6.10
N GLU A 41 -5.74 6.02 6.48
CA GLU A 41 -4.84 6.21 7.63
C GLU A 41 -3.88 7.39 7.39
N ALA A 42 -3.35 7.54 6.17
CA ALA A 42 -2.51 8.68 5.84
C ALA A 42 -3.26 10.02 5.95
N GLN A 43 -4.51 10.08 5.47
CA GLN A 43 -5.36 11.26 5.57
C GLN A 43 -5.70 11.59 7.02
N ALA A 44 -5.97 10.60 7.87
CA ALA A 44 -6.23 10.81 9.28
C ALA A 44 -5.01 11.40 10.00
N ILE A 45 -3.80 10.89 9.73
CA ILE A 45 -2.55 11.43 10.28
C ILE A 45 -2.30 12.86 9.74
N TYR A 46 -2.54 13.09 8.45
CA TYR A 46 -2.40 14.42 7.85
C TYR A 46 -3.38 15.43 8.46
N ALA A 47 -4.64 15.05 8.68
CA ALA A 47 -5.65 15.90 9.29
C ALA A 47 -5.31 16.23 10.75
N LYS A 48 -4.80 15.28 11.53
CA LYS A 48 -4.29 15.53 12.90
C LYS A 48 -3.12 16.52 12.89
N ARG A 49 -2.20 16.37 11.94
CA ARG A 49 -1.06 17.27 11.75
C ARG A 49 -1.50 18.69 11.39
N LEU A 50 -2.49 18.84 10.51
CA LEU A 50 -3.06 20.15 10.16
C LEU A 50 -3.81 20.81 11.33
N LYS A 51 -4.43 20.02 12.21
CA LYS A 51 -5.09 20.52 13.42
C LYS A 51 -4.13 20.97 14.51
N GLY A 52 -2.83 20.71 14.37
CA GLY A 52 -1.83 21.01 15.40
C GLY A 52 -1.89 20.07 16.61
N GLU A 53 -2.55 18.92 16.50
CA GLU A 53 -2.51 17.84 17.51
C GLU A 53 -1.25 16.99 17.33
N THR A 54 -0.11 17.66 17.24
CA THR A 54 1.20 17.04 17.47
C THR A 54 1.50 17.26 18.94
N GLU A 55 1.43 16.18 19.73
CA GLU A 55 1.96 16.14 21.11
C GLU A 55 3.41 16.62 21.18
#